data_AF-W1YF84-F1
#
_entry.id   AF-W1YF84-F1
#
_cell.length_a   1.000
_cell.length_b   1.000
_cell.length_c   1.000
_cell.angle_alpha   90.00
_cell.angle_beta   90.00
_cell.angle_gamma   90.00
#
_symmetry.space_group_name_H-M   'P 1'
#
loop_
_entity.id
_entity.type
_entity.pdbx_description
1 polymer ?
#
loop_
_entity_poly.entity_id
_entity_poly.type
_entity_poly.pdbx_seq_one_letter_code
_entity_poly.pdbx_strand_id
1 'polypeptide(L)' 'MNKINIIVSQLHSLFSDVAMSGGVFQNRKLLEFIYKTWHIGNLYMNEAVPSNDGGLALGQLWLGNQL' A
#
# COMPACT_ATOMS: atom_id res chain seq x y z
N MET A 1 8.38 4.73 -14.88
CA MET A 1 7.45 3.61 -15.13
C MET A 1 8.12 2.24 -14.93
N ASN A 2 9.28 1.95 -15.52
CA ASN A 2 9.95 0.64 -15.35
C ASN A 2 10.20 0.18 -13.90
N LYS A 3 10.54 1.09 -12.96
CA LYS A 3 10.77 0.71 -11.55
C LYS A 3 9.49 0.33 -10.78
N ILE A 4 8.34 0.91 -11.13
CA ILE A 4 7.06 0.60 -10.46
C ILE A 4 6.56 -0.78 -10.89
N ASN A 5 6.72 -1.12 -12.18
CA ASN A 5 6.39 -2.45 -12.70
C ASN A 5 7.17 -3.57 -12.01
N ILE A 6 8.43 -3.32 -11.65
CA ILE A 6 9.26 -4.29 -10.93
C ILE A 6 8.72 -4.54 -9.52
N ILE A 7 8.27 -3.50 -8.81
CA ILE A 7 7.72 -3.64 -7.45
C ILE A 7 6.40 -4.42 -7.49
N VAL A 8 5.53 -4.10 -8.44
CA VAL A 8 4.25 -4.80 -8.61
C VAL A 8 4.48 -6.28 -8.97
N SER A 9 5.40 -6.57 -9.90
CA SER A 9 5.67 -7.95 -10.31
C SER A 9 6.38 -8.78 -9.23
N GLN A 10 7.23 -8.17 -8.40
CA GLN A 10 7.89 -8.86 -7.29
C GLN A 10 6.93 -9.17 -6.15
N LEU A 11 5.98 -8.29 -5.84
CA LEU A 11 4.94 -8.55 -4.84
C LEU A 11 3.98 -9.65 -5.31
N HIS A 12 3.72 -9.73 -6.62
CA HIS A 12 2.83 -10.74 -7.20
C HIS A 12 3.24 -12.19 -6.94
N SER A 13 4.53 -12.49 -6.77
CA SER A 13 4.98 -13.88 -6.61
C SER A 13 4.92 -14.41 -5.17
N LEU A 14 4.68 -13.54 -4.18
CA LEU A 14 4.84 -13.88 -2.76
C LEU A 14 3.56 -13.76 -1.94
N PHE A 15 2.65 -12.84 -2.28
CA PHE A 15 1.47 -12.56 -1.47
C PHE A 15 0.21 -12.32 -2.31
N SER A 16 -0.90 -12.91 -1.89
CA SER A 16 -2.22 -12.70 -2.50
C SER A 16 -2.84 -11.38 -2.05
N ASP A 17 -2.68 -11.05 -0.77
CA ASP A 17 -3.24 -9.84 -0.16
C ASP A 17 -2.12 -8.87 0.21
N VAL A 18 -2.26 -7.60 -0.21
CA VAL A 18 -1.25 -6.57 0.00
C VAL A 18 -1.89 -5.28 0.51
N ALA A 19 -1.32 -4.72 1.57
CA ALA A 19 -1.62 -3.36 2.02
C ALA A 19 -0.50 -2.41 1.56
N MET A 20 -0.85 -1.31 0.89
CA MET A 20 0.10 -0.27 0.51
C MET A 20 -0.20 1.02 1.26
N SER A 21 0.81 1.51 1.98
CA SER A 21 0.76 2.74 2.78
C SER A 21 2.08 3.51 2.63
N GLY A 22 2.10 4.77 3.03
CA GLY A 22 3.20 5.72 2.85
C GLY A 22 2.76 6.96 2.06
N GLY A 23 3.43 8.09 2.28
CA GLY A 23 3.09 9.37 1.64
C GLY A 23 3.18 9.35 0.11
N VAL A 24 4.02 8.48 -0.45
CA VAL A 24 4.15 8.28 -1.92
C VAL A 24 2.81 7.85 -2.54
N PHE A 25 2.01 7.07 -1.82
CA PHE A 25 0.72 6.57 -2.31
C PHE A 25 -0.39 7.63 -2.26
N GLN A 26 -0.12 8.87 -1.83
CA GLN A 26 -1.05 9.98 -2.04
C GLN A 26 -1.04 10.47 -3.51
N ASN A 27 -0.07 10.03 -4.31
CA ASN A 27 -0.03 10.31 -5.73
C ASN A 27 -1.15 9.55 -6.47
N ARG A 28 -2.22 10.26 -6.86
CA ARG A 28 -3.38 9.68 -7.54
C ARG A 28 -3.04 8.95 -8.85
N LYS A 29 -2.10 9.46 -9.64
CA LYS A 29 -1.66 8.78 -10.88
C LYS A 29 -0.96 7.45 -10.58
N LEU A 30 -0.19 7.39 -9.49
CA LEU A 30 0.43 6.15 -9.04
C LEU A 30 -0.62 5.15 -8.56
N LEU A 31 -1.57 5.58 -7.72
CA LEU A 31 -2.70 4.76 -7.28
C LEU A 31 -3.48 4.17 -8.46
N GLU A 32 -3.87 5.00 -9.42
CA GLU A 32 -4.57 4.56 -10.64
C GLU A 32 -3.76 3.51 -11.41
N PHE A 33 -2.44 3.70 -11.50
CA PHE A 33 -1.56 2.74 -12.15
C PHE A 33 -1.53 1.40 -11.43
N ILE A 34 -1.40 1.43 -10.09
CA ILE A 34 -1.37 0.22 -9.26
C ILE A 34 -2.71 -0.52 -9.37
N TYR A 35 -3.84 0.17 -9.23
CA TYR A 35 -5.17 -0.44 -9.39
C TYR A 35 -5.37 -1.07 -10.77
N LYS A 36 -4.83 -0.47 -11.83
CA LYS A 36 -4.92 -1.02 -13.19
C LYS A 36 -4.02 -2.22 -13.45
N THR A 37 -3.00 -2.44 -12.62
CA THR A 37 -1.99 -3.50 -12.83
C THR A 37 -2.07 -4.63 -11.79
N TRP A 38 -2.75 -4.39 -10.67
CA TRP A 38 -2.99 -5.38 -9.63
C TRP A 38 -4.20 -6.26 -9.97
N HIS A 39 -3.96 -7.56 -10.15
CA HIS A 39 -5.00 -8.50 -10.62
C HIS A 39 -5.07 -9.79 -9.79
N ILE A 40 -4.48 -9.79 -8.59
CA ILE A 40 -4.36 -10.98 -7.75
C ILE A 40 -4.69 -10.62 -6.29
N GLY A 41 -5.67 -11.32 -5.72
CA GLY A 41 -6.15 -11.10 -4.34
C GLY A 41 -6.49 -9.64 -4.00
N ASN A 42 -6.46 -9.30 -2.71
CA ASN A 42 -6.98 -8.02 -2.23
C ASN A 42 -5.87 -6.96 -2.13
N LEU A 43 -6.16 -5.77 -2.65
CA LEU A 43 -5.32 -4.58 -2.48
C LEU A 43 -5.97 -3.62 -1.48
N TYR A 44 -5.32 -3.41 -0.34
CA TYR A 44 -5.78 -2.52 0.72
C TYR A 44 -5.02 -1.19 0.69
N MET A 45 -5.77 -0.09 0.72
CA MET A 45 -5.25 1.28 0.80
C MET A 45 -5.83 1.99 2.03
N ASN A 46 -5.13 2.99 2.56
CA ASN A 46 -5.66 3.81 3.64
C ASN A 46 -6.84 4.69 3.18
N GLU A 47 -7.95 4.63 3.92
CA GLU A 47 -9.14 5.48 3.70
C GLU A 47 -9.45 6.34 4.94
N ALA A 48 -9.60 5.69 6.11
CA ALA A 48 -9.99 6.37 7.35
C ALA A 48 -8.86 7.20 7.99
N VAL A 49 -7.61 6.89 7.67
CA VAL A 49 -6.43 7.64 8.12
C VAL A 49 -5.56 8.01 6.92
N PRO A 50 -4.76 9.09 6.99
CA PRO A 50 -3.80 9.39 5.94
C PRO A 50 -2.82 8.24 5.74
N SER A 51 -2.45 7.96 4.49
CA SER A 51 -1.37 7.00 4.20
C SER A 51 0.02 7.55 4.56
N ASN A 52 0.14 8.84 4.87
CA ASN A 52 1.41 9.49 5.23
C ASN A 52 1.63 9.50 6.75
N ASP A 53 2.64 10.24 7.20
CA ASP A 53 3.03 10.32 8.60
C ASP A 53 1.89 10.77 9.54
N GLY A 54 0.87 11.44 9.01
CA GLY A 54 -0.35 11.78 9.76
C GLY A 54 -1.17 10.56 10.23
N GLY A 55 -1.02 9.41 9.58
CA GLY A 55 -1.64 8.13 10.01
C GLY A 55 -0.69 7.20 10.78
N LEU A 56 0.59 7.55 10.91
CA LEU A 56 1.61 6.66 11.46
C LEU A 56 1.33 6.28 12.93
N ALA A 57 0.84 7.23 13.72
CA ALA A 57 0.54 7.03 15.13
C ALA A 57 -0.51 5.93 15.36
N LEU A 58 -1.48 5.75 14.45
CA LEU A 58 -2.47 4.67 14.57
C LEU A 58 -1.79 3.29 14.43
N GLY A 59 -0.90 3.14 13.46
CA GLY A 59 -0.12 1.91 13.28
C GLY A 59 0.77 1.61 14.48
N GLN A 60 1.41 2.64 15.03
CA GLN A 60 2.23 2.52 16.24
C GLN A 60 1.40 2.09 17.46
N LEU A 61 0.24 2.70 17.68
CA LEU A 61 -0.66 2.33 18.77
C LEU A 61 -1.14 0.88 18.63
N TRP A 62 -1.56 0.49 17.43
CA TRP A 62 -2.02 -0.88 17.18
C TRP A 62 -0.91 -1.90 17.43
N LEU A 63 0.29 -1.67 16.87
CA LEU A 63 1.46 -2.54 17.08
C LEU A 63 1.86 -2.61 18.56
N GLY A 64 1.87 -1.46 19.25
CA GLY A 64 2.15 -1.41 20.69
C GLY A 64 1.13 -2.18 21.53
N ASN A 65 -0.14 -2.25 21.10
CA ASN A 65 -1.17 -3.07 21.73
C ASN A 65 -1.08 -4.57 21.39
N GLN A 66 -0.26 -4.97 20.41
CA GLN A 66 -0.02 -6.40 20.11
C GLN A 66 1.18 -6.99 20.88
N LEU A 67 1.94 -6.15 21.60
CA LEU A 67 3.07 -6.56 22.45
C LEU A 67 2.60 -6.83 23.89
#